data_AF-A0A562V0N1-F1
#
_entry.id   AF-A0A562V0N1-F1
#
_cell.length_a   1.000
_cell.length_b   1.000
_cell.length_c   1.000
_cell.angle_alpha   90.00
_cell.angle_beta   90.00
_cell.angle_gamma   90.00
#
_symmetry.space_group_name_H-M   'P 1'
#
loop_
_entity.id
_entity.type
_entity.pdbx_description
1 polymer ?
#
loop_
_entity_poly.entity_id
_entity_poly.type
_entity_poly.pdbx_seq_one_letter_code
_entity_poly.pdbx_strand_id
1 'polypeptide(L)'
;MQIDEERVHGTGTRIRRVGEDARSYLTRMAGPMRAATQGNDGLSAVHTLRQVLERLYTNTEATAAASVTNGDNVMTAAYSHRVTDIAQARAFAAFDPAGVGCDDGSR
;
A
#
# COMPACT_ATOMS: atom_id res chain seq x y z
N MET A 1 15.16 13.71 12.03
CA MET A 1 15.16 12.69 10.97
C MET A 1 14.22 13.22 9.90
N GLN A 2 14.72 13.52 8.70
CA GLN A 2 13.90 14.10 7.62
C GLN A 2 13.45 12.94 6.75
N ILE A 3 12.16 12.59 6.82
CA ILE A 3 11.56 11.54 5.99
C ILE A 3 11.19 12.18 4.65
N ASP A 4 11.50 11.51 3.55
CA ASP A 4 11.04 11.92 2.22
C ASP A 4 9.63 11.34 1.99
N GLU A 5 8.59 12.12 2.31
CA GLU A 5 7.21 11.64 2.27
C GLU A 5 6.73 11.29 0.86
N GLU A 6 7.22 11.99 -0.16
CA GLU A 6 6.90 11.70 -1.56
C GLU A 6 7.43 10.32 -1.97
N ARG A 7 8.66 10.00 -1.54
CA ARG A 7 9.26 8.68 -1.79
C ARG A 7 8.54 7.56 -1.04
N VAL A 8 8.11 7.80 0.20
CA VAL A 8 7.34 6.82 0.98
C VAL A 8 5.95 6.59 0.36
N HIS A 9 5.25 7.65 -0.03
CA HIS A 9 3.97 7.57 -0.72
C HIS A 9 4.08 6.83 -2.07
N GLY A 10 5.12 7.14 -2.85
CA GLY A 10 5.41 6.43 -4.11
C GLY A 10 5.69 4.94 -3.90
N THR A 11 6.36 4.59 -2.80
CA THR A 11 6.59 3.18 -2.41
C THR A 11 5.28 2.47 -2.09
N GLY A 12 4.39 3.09 -1.30
CA GLY A 12 3.07 2.54 -1.00
C GLY A 12 2.23 2.30 -2.27
N THR A 13 2.26 3.25 -3.21
CA THR A 13 1.58 3.12 -4.52
C THR A 13 2.11 1.93 -5.34
N ARG A 14 3.44 1.71 -5.34
CA ARG A 14 4.05 0.57 -6.06
C ARG A 14 3.67 -0.76 -5.43
N ILE A 15 3.67 -0.86 -4.09
CA ILE A 15 3.27 -2.09 -3.38
C ILE A 15 1.81 -2.42 -3.70
N ARG A 16 0.92 -1.43 -3.67
CA ARG A 16 -0.50 -1.62 -4.02
C ARG A 16 -0.65 -2.16 -5.45
N ARG A 17 0.07 -1.57 -6.40
CA ARG A 17 0.04 -1.98 -7.82
C ARG A 17 0.53 -3.41 -8.03
N VAL A 18 1.55 -3.86 -7.29
CA VAL A 18 2.00 -5.26 -7.33
C VAL A 18 0.88 -6.21 -6.90
N GLY A 19 0.09 -5.84 -5.87
CA GLY A 19 -1.07 -6.63 -5.46
C GLY A 19 -2.17 -6.67 -6.53
N GLU A 20 -2.46 -5.54 -7.17
CA GLU A 20 -3.43 -5.44 -8.28
C GLU A 20 -2.99 -6.30 -9.50
N ASP A 21 -1.71 -6.24 -9.86
CA ASP A 21 -1.12 -7.00 -10.96
C ASP A 21 -1.16 -8.51 -10.67
N ALA A 22 -0.83 -8.92 -9.44
CA ALA A 22 -0.90 -10.32 -9.01
C ALA A 22 -2.33 -10.88 -9.12
N ARG A 23 -3.34 -10.07 -8.73
CA ARG A 23 -4.75 -10.44 -8.87
C ARG A 23 -5.17 -10.56 -10.32
N SER A 24 -4.76 -9.62 -11.17
CA SER A 24 -5.03 -9.65 -12.62
C SER A 24 -4.43 -10.90 -13.29
N TYR A 25 -3.20 -11.25 -12.92
CA TYR A 25 -2.51 -12.43 -13.42
C TYR A 25 -3.25 -13.72 -13.07
N LEU A 26 -3.70 -13.87 -11.82
CA LEU A 26 -4.52 -15.01 -11.41
C LEU A 26 -5.81 -15.13 -12.21
N THR A 27 -6.54 -14.03 -12.42
CA THR A 27 -7.79 -14.06 -13.19
C THR A 27 -7.53 -14.51 -14.62
N ARG A 28 -6.42 -14.08 -15.23
CA ARG A 28 -6.02 -14.48 -16.58
C ARG A 28 -5.58 -15.96 -16.68
N MET A 29 -4.92 -16.50 -15.66
CA MET A 29 -4.51 -17.92 -15.65
C MET A 29 -5.64 -18.88 -15.28
N ALA A 30 -6.45 -18.53 -14.27
CA ALA A 30 -7.45 -19.44 -13.71
C ALA A 30 -8.60 -19.72 -14.68
N GLY A 31 -8.99 -18.75 -15.52
CA GLY A 31 -10.08 -18.91 -16.49
C GLY A 31 -9.81 -20.02 -17.52
N PRO A 32 -8.71 -19.94 -18.30
CA PRO A 32 -8.34 -20.98 -19.27
C PRO A 32 -8.11 -22.35 -18.62
N MET A 33 -7.52 -22.41 -17.42
CA MET A 33 -7.25 -23.68 -16.74
C MET A 33 -8.53 -24.34 -16.18
N ARG A 34 -9.49 -23.56 -15.68
CA ARG A 34 -10.81 -24.10 -15.30
C ARG A 34 -11.55 -24.67 -16.51
N ALA A 35 -11.51 -23.98 -17.65
CA ALA A 35 -12.09 -24.46 -18.89
C ALA A 35 -11.39 -25.74 -19.41
N ALA A 36 -10.06 -25.79 -19.39
CA ALA A 36 -9.29 -26.94 -19.86
C ALA A 36 -9.44 -28.21 -18.98
N THR A 37 -9.82 -28.03 -17.72
CA THR A 37 -10.02 -29.15 -16.78
C THR A 37 -11.47 -29.62 -16.69
N GLN A 38 -12.44 -28.88 -17.25
CA GLN A 38 -13.83 -29.34 -17.35
C GLN A 38 -13.90 -30.56 -18.29
N GLY A 39 -14.39 -31.70 -17.77
CA GLY A 39 -14.58 -32.93 -18.54
C GLY A 39 -13.47 -33.99 -18.39
N ASN A 40 -12.36 -33.69 -17.69
CA ASN A 40 -11.26 -34.64 -17.46
C ASN A 40 -11.23 -35.17 -16.01
N ASP A 41 -12.39 -35.40 -15.40
CA ASP A 41 -12.51 -35.79 -13.98
C ASP A 41 -11.96 -37.20 -13.67
N GLY A 42 -11.70 -38.02 -14.70
CA GLY A 42 -11.14 -39.37 -14.54
C GLY A 42 -9.62 -39.44 -14.36
N LEU A 43 -8.90 -38.33 -14.57
CA LEU A 43 -7.44 -38.29 -14.48
C LEU A 43 -7.00 -37.71 -13.14
N SER A 44 -6.36 -38.53 -12.30
CA SER A 44 -5.77 -38.10 -11.01
C SER A 44 -4.85 -36.88 -11.18
N ALA A 45 -4.12 -36.79 -12.30
CA ALA A 45 -3.27 -35.65 -12.63
C ALA A 45 -4.05 -34.33 -12.79
N VAL A 46 -5.26 -34.38 -13.35
CA VAL A 46 -6.12 -33.19 -13.52
C VAL A 46 -6.70 -32.75 -12.18
N HIS A 47 -7.03 -33.70 -11.31
CA HIS A 47 -7.47 -33.40 -9.94
C HIS A 47 -6.35 -32.72 -9.13
N THR A 48 -5.13 -33.27 -9.17
CA THR A 48 -3.96 -32.65 -8.50
C THR A 48 -3.66 -31.27 -9.07
N LEU A 49 -3.73 -31.08 -10.39
CA LEU A 49 -3.54 -29.78 -11.02
C LEU A 49 -4.59 -28.76 -10.53
N ARG A 50 -5.86 -29.15 -10.43
CA ARG A 50 -6.92 -28.27 -9.87
C ARG A 50 -6.61 -27.86 -8.44
N GLN A 51 -6.22 -28.79 -7.57
CA GLN A 51 -5.85 -28.50 -6.18
C GLN A 51 -4.66 -27.55 -6.08
N VAL A 52 -3.63 -27.75 -6.90
CA VAL A 52 -2.46 -26.86 -6.95
C VAL A 52 -2.86 -25.45 -7.39
N LEU A 53 -3.73 -25.35 -8.40
CA LEU A 53 -4.21 -24.06 -8.90
C LEU A 53 -5.10 -23.33 -7.89
N GLU A 54 -5.97 -24.03 -7.19
CA GLU A 54 -6.76 -23.43 -6.09
C GLU A 54 -5.86 -22.93 -4.98
N ARG A 55 -4.83 -23.71 -4.59
CA ARG A 55 -3.89 -23.29 -3.55
C ARG A 55 -3.05 -22.09 -3.98
N LEU A 56 -2.60 -22.07 -5.24
CA LEU A 56 -1.90 -20.93 -5.82
C LEU A 56 -2.78 -19.68 -5.86
N TYR A 57 -4.05 -19.85 -6.23
CA TYR A 57 -5.04 -18.78 -6.24
C TYR A 57 -5.21 -18.17 -4.84
N THR A 58 -5.50 -19.01 -3.83
CA THR A 58 -5.69 -18.55 -2.44
C THR A 58 -4.45 -17.85 -1.90
N ASN A 59 -3.26 -18.41 -2.10
CA ASN A 59 -2.01 -17.80 -1.61
C ASN A 59 -1.72 -16.45 -2.28
N THR A 60 -1.98 -16.34 -3.58
CA THR A 60 -1.73 -15.11 -4.33
C THR A 60 -2.78 -14.05 -4.01
N GLU A 61 -4.05 -14.43 -3.79
CA GLU A 61 -5.08 -13.51 -3.30
C GLU A 61 -4.74 -12.96 -1.92
N ALA A 62 -4.28 -13.81 -0.99
CA ALA A 62 -3.82 -13.38 0.33
C ALA A 62 -2.63 -12.41 0.23
N THR A 63 -1.67 -12.71 -0.65
CA THR A 63 -0.49 -11.84 -0.88
C THR A 63 -0.89 -10.51 -1.51
N ALA A 64 -1.83 -10.53 -2.46
CA ALA A 64 -2.35 -9.32 -3.09
C ALA A 64 -3.08 -8.44 -2.07
N ALA A 65 -3.95 -9.03 -1.23
CA ALA A 65 -4.65 -8.31 -0.17
C ALA A 65 -3.66 -7.68 0.82
N ALA A 66 -2.67 -8.44 1.30
CA ALA A 66 -1.62 -7.93 2.18
C ALA A 66 -0.81 -6.80 1.54
N SER A 67 -0.54 -6.89 0.24
CA SER A 67 0.18 -5.84 -0.50
C SER A 67 -0.64 -4.56 -0.60
N VAL A 68 -1.94 -4.64 -0.89
CA VAL A 68 -2.83 -3.48 -0.90
C VAL A 68 -2.88 -2.82 0.49
N THR A 69 -3.15 -3.61 1.53
CA THR A 69 -3.20 -3.09 2.91
C THR A 69 -1.88 -2.46 3.35
N ASN A 70 -0.74 -3.07 3.03
CA ASN A 70 0.56 -2.49 3.35
C ASN A 70 0.81 -1.18 2.57
N GLY A 71 0.42 -1.13 1.29
CA GLY A 71 0.49 0.08 0.50
C GLY A 71 -0.31 1.23 1.12
N ASP A 72 -1.55 0.95 1.53
CA ASP A 72 -2.44 1.93 2.15
C ASP A 72 -1.92 2.39 3.53
N ASN A 73 -1.38 1.47 4.33
CA ASN A 73 -0.75 1.79 5.62
C ASN A 73 0.46 2.71 5.45
N VAL A 74 1.30 2.45 4.45
CA VAL A 74 2.48 3.27 4.13
C VAL A 74 2.07 4.67 3.67
N MET A 75 1.07 4.77 2.79
CA MET A 75 0.55 6.07 2.35
C MET A 75 -0.09 6.85 3.51
N THR A 76 -0.86 6.18 4.36
CA THR A 76 -1.48 6.79 5.56
C THR A 76 -0.41 7.30 6.52
N ALA A 77 0.62 6.51 6.80
CA ALA A 77 1.72 6.92 7.66
C ALA A 77 2.47 8.15 7.11
N ALA A 78 2.73 8.19 5.81
CA ALA A 78 3.36 9.35 5.16
C ALA A 78 2.48 10.61 5.27
N TYR A 79 1.16 10.47 5.07
CA TYR A 79 0.23 11.57 5.22
C TYR A 79 0.16 12.08 6.67
N SER A 80 0.06 11.17 7.65
CA SER A 80 0.05 11.52 9.08
C SER A 80 1.33 12.24 9.49
N HIS A 81 2.49 11.75 9.05
CA HIS A 81 3.79 12.41 9.30
C HIS A 81 3.78 13.86 8.80
N ARG A 82 3.40 14.06 7.53
CA ARG A 82 3.31 15.40 6.93
C ARG A 82 2.38 16.34 7.70
N VAL A 83 1.22 15.85 8.14
CA VAL A 83 0.27 16.65 8.93
C VAL A 83 0.86 17.04 10.29
N THR A 84 1.52 16.10 10.97
CA THR A 84 2.20 16.35 12.25
C THR A 84 3.32 17.38 12.10
N ASP A 85 4.15 17.26 11.05
CA ASP A 85 5.24 18.21 10.79
C ASP A 85 4.71 19.62 10.52
N ILE A 86 3.64 19.75 9.74
CA ILE A 86 2.98 21.05 9.50
C ILE A 86 2.43 21.63 10.81
N ALA A 87 1.81 20.81 11.66
CA ALA A 87 1.27 21.25 12.93
C ALA A 87 2.37 21.71 13.90
N GLN A 88 3.49 20.98 13.96
CA GLN A 88 4.66 21.37 14.76
C GLN A 88 5.30 22.66 14.23
N ALA A 89 5.49 22.79 12.91
CA ALA A 89 6.03 23.99 12.31
C ALA A 89 5.16 25.23 12.61
N ARG A 90 3.82 25.09 12.56
CA ARG A 90 2.88 26.16 12.96
C ARG A 90 2.96 26.48 14.44
N ALA A 91 3.08 25.47 15.31
CA ALA A 91 3.24 25.69 16.74
C ALA A 91 4.51 26.49 17.03
N PHE A 92 5.65 26.11 16.43
CA PHE A 92 6.91 26.86 16.59
C PHE A 92 6.82 28.29 16.04
N ALA A 93 6.20 28.50 14.87
CA ALA A 93 6.00 29.84 14.32
C ALA A 93 5.08 30.72 15.20
N ALA A 94 4.11 30.12 15.89
CA ALA A 94 3.26 30.83 16.85
C ALA A 94 3.98 31.22 18.15
N PHE A 95 5.13 30.59 18.44
CA PHE A 95 5.98 30.90 19.60
C PHE A 95 7.16 31.81 19.25
N ASP A 96 7.28 32.32 18.02
CA ASP A 96 8.37 33.22 17.63
C ASP A 96 8.30 34.54 18.43
N PRO A 97 9.23 34.77 19.40
CA PRO A 97 9.16 35.92 20.29
C PRO A 97 9.60 37.22 19.61
N ALA A 98 9.99 37.19 18.33
CA ALA A 98 10.37 38.37 17.56
C ALA A 98 9.21 39.36 17.29
N GLY A 99 7.96 38.98 17.60
CA GLY A 99 6.77 39.84 17.50
C GLY A 99 6.42 40.63 18.76
N VAL A 100 7.10 40.41 19.89
CA VAL A 100 6.95 41.29 21.07
C VAL A 100 7.86 42.49 20.82
N GLY A 101 7.31 43.50 20.15
CA GLY A 101 7.92 44.80 20.05
C GLY A 101 8.29 45.29 21.44
N CYS A 102 9.59 45.33 21.72
CA CYS A 102 10.14 46.18 22.76
C CYS A 102 9.90 47.61 22.29
N ASP A 103 8.72 48.14 22.59
CA ASP A 103 8.44 49.57 22.57
C ASP A 103 9.18 50.19 23.78
N ASP A 104 10.52 50.23 23.68
CA ASP A 104 11.38 51.00 24.58
C ASP A 104 11.41 52.45 24.07
N GLY A 105 10.24 53.07 24.14
CA GLY A 105 10.01 54.49 23.87
C GLY A 105 10.52 55.34 25.03
N SER A 106 11.83 55.38 25.20
CA SER A 106 12.51 56.39 26.00
C SER A 106 12.34 57.78 25.36
N ARG A 107 11.40 58.59 25.87
CA ARG A 107 11.54 60.05 26.12
C ARG A 107 10.26 60.69 26.66
#